data_AF-K0RXJ1-F1
#
_entry.id   AF-K0RXJ1-F1
#
_cell.length_a   1.000
_cell.length_b   1.000
_cell.length_c   1.000
_cell.angle_alpha   90.00
_cell.angle_beta   90.00
_cell.angle_gamma   90.00
#
_symmetry.space_group_name_H-M   'P 1'
#
loop_
_entity.id
_entity.type
_entity.pdbx_description
1 polymer ?
#
loop_
_entity_poly.entity_id
_entity_poly.type
_entity_poly.pdbx_seq_one_letter_code
_entity_poly.pdbx_strand_id
1 'polypeptide(L)'
;MKFINTLVSFAILSASVEAKKPAFSPKHYTHDVLSIRGGAGPLDPDLIAKTVTGVMAIQGAADYLAPNKAPEALYGIEGVGATEAFMNEFAGANTLNWAIMAFGVLFGGLSAKKAIGYGLLP
;
A
#
# COMPACT_ATOMS: atom_id res chain seq x y z
N MET A 1 -7.88 -16.13 -0.44
CA MET A 1 -9.24 -15.59 -0.77
C MET A 1 -9.95 -14.86 0.38
N LYS A 2 -9.86 -15.30 1.65
CA LYS A 2 -10.57 -14.62 2.76
C LYS A 2 -10.08 -13.19 3.03
N PHE A 3 -8.77 -12.94 2.96
CA PHE A 3 -8.17 -11.64 3.28
C PHE A 3 -8.51 -10.52 2.28
N ILE A 4 -8.51 -10.85 0.97
CA ILE A 4 -8.92 -9.91 -0.10
C ILE A 4 -10.39 -9.53 0.05
N ASN A 5 -11.26 -10.51 0.36
CA ASN A 5 -12.67 -10.23 0.61
C ASN A 5 -12.86 -9.36 1.88
N THR A 6 -12.06 -9.58 2.93
CA THR A 6 -12.10 -8.73 4.15
C THR A 6 -11.64 -7.31 3.88
N LEU A 7 -10.59 -7.11 3.08
CA LEU A 7 -10.09 -5.79 2.67
C LEU A 7 -11.10 -5.04 1.80
N VAL A 8 -11.75 -5.74 0.85
CA VAL A 8 -12.82 -5.17 0.02
C VAL A 8 -14.04 -4.80 0.88
N SER A 9 -14.42 -5.64 1.85
CA SER A 9 -15.50 -5.31 2.79
C SER A 9 -15.17 -4.09 3.66
N PHE A 10 -13.93 -3.92 4.11
CA PHE A 10 -13.53 -2.77 4.91
C PHE A 10 -13.54 -1.47 4.09
N ALA A 11 -13.09 -1.53 2.82
CA ALA A 11 -13.13 -0.41 1.89
C ALA A 11 -14.57 0.04 1.57
N ILE A 12 -15.51 -0.90 1.44
CA ILE A 12 -16.93 -0.61 1.21
C ILE A 12 -17.57 0.01 2.47
N LEU A 13 -17.22 -0.46 3.68
CA LEU A 13 -17.72 0.10 4.94
C LEU A 13 -17.23 1.55 5.18
N SER A 14 -16.00 1.87 4.78
CA SER A 14 -15.46 3.24 4.88
C SER A 14 -16.08 4.24 3.90
N ALA A 15 -16.78 3.78 2.86
CA ALA A 15 -17.47 4.64 1.90
C ALA A 15 -18.75 5.29 2.45
N SER A 16 -19.19 4.89 3.66
CA SER A 16 -20.42 5.37 4.28
C SER A 16 -20.23 6.59 5.22
N VAL A 17 -19.01 7.10 5.37
CA VAL A 17 -18.74 8.25 6.25
C VAL A 17 -18.77 9.54 5.42
N GLU A 18 -19.81 10.34 5.67
CA GLU A 18 -20.06 11.65 5.07
C GLU A 18 -18.83 12.57 5.22
N ALA A 19 -18.10 12.78 4.13
CA ALA A 19 -16.79 13.42 4.13
C ALA A 19 -16.88 14.94 4.36
N LYS A 20 -16.47 15.39 5.56
CA LYS A 20 -16.09 16.79 5.81
C LYS A 20 -14.82 17.11 5.01
N LYS A 21 -14.81 18.29 4.36
CA LYS A 21 -13.75 18.80 3.45
C LYS A 21 -12.32 18.31 3.78
N PRO A 22 -11.56 17.77 2.80
CA PRO A 22 -10.22 17.27 3.04
C PRO A 22 -9.21 18.40 3.31
N ALA A 23 -8.33 18.18 4.30
CA ALA A 23 -7.24 19.08 4.68
C ALA A 23 -6.01 19.01 3.75
N PHE A 24 -6.04 18.15 2.73
CA PHE A 24 -4.97 18.02 1.74
C PHE A 24 -5.47 18.45 0.36
N SER A 25 -5.17 19.69 -0.02
CA SER A 25 -5.30 20.16 -1.40
C SER A 25 -3.90 20.14 -2.02
N PRO A 26 -3.56 19.13 -2.84
CA PRO A 26 -2.23 19.08 -3.43
C PRO A 26 -2.09 20.22 -4.44
N LYS A 27 -1.00 20.99 -4.32
CA LYS A 27 -0.87 22.31 -4.95
C LYS A 27 -0.90 22.29 -6.49
N HIS A 28 -0.61 21.17 -7.15
CA HIS A 28 -0.57 21.04 -8.61
C HIS A 28 -1.11 19.68 -9.10
N TYR A 29 -2.39 19.39 -8.88
CA TYR A 29 -3.08 18.34 -9.64
C TYR A 29 -4.05 18.99 -10.62
N THR A 30 -3.80 18.84 -11.91
CA THR A 30 -4.85 19.02 -12.90
C THR A 30 -5.87 17.91 -12.67
N HIS A 31 -7.07 18.30 -12.27
CA HIS A 31 -8.19 17.41 -11.93
C HIS A 31 -8.56 16.42 -13.06
N ASP A 32 -8.07 16.64 -14.28
CA ASP A 32 -8.48 15.91 -15.48
C ASP A 32 -8.00 14.45 -15.54
N VAL A 33 -6.84 14.11 -14.97
CA VAL A 33 -6.34 12.72 -15.07
C VAL A 33 -7.06 11.79 -14.08
N LEU A 34 -7.45 12.33 -12.92
CA LEU A 34 -8.20 11.60 -11.89
C LEU A 34 -9.71 11.55 -12.19
N SER A 35 -10.24 12.49 -12.98
CA SER A 35 -11.64 12.48 -13.41
C SER A 35 -11.93 11.44 -14.52
N ILE A 36 -10.97 11.19 -15.42
CA ILE A 36 -11.12 10.26 -16.55
C ILE A 36 -11.20 8.79 -16.11
N ARG A 37 -10.68 8.42 -14.93
CA ARG A 37 -10.78 7.05 -14.38
C ARG A 37 -11.88 6.89 -13.32
N GLY A 38 -12.83 7.82 -13.22
CA GLY A 38 -13.91 7.76 -12.24
C GLY A 38 -13.39 7.80 -10.80
N GLY A 39 -12.41 8.69 -10.54
CA GLY A 39 -11.61 8.76 -9.32
C GLY A 39 -12.39 8.35 -8.07
N ALA A 40 -12.04 7.18 -7.52
CA ALA A 40 -12.42 6.56 -6.25
C ALA A 40 -13.85 6.79 -5.66
N GLY A 41 -14.80 7.40 -6.37
CA GLY A 41 -16.05 7.88 -5.77
C GLY A 41 -15.83 8.92 -4.64
N PRO A 42 -16.74 9.02 -3.66
CA PRO A 42 -16.66 9.98 -2.55
C PRO A 42 -15.60 9.63 -1.49
N LEU A 43 -14.68 8.72 -1.80
CA LEU A 43 -13.72 8.22 -0.83
C LEU A 43 -12.68 9.29 -0.48
N ASP A 44 -12.45 9.47 0.81
CA ASP A 44 -11.44 10.38 1.33
C ASP A 44 -10.03 9.97 0.83
N PRO A 45 -9.33 10.84 0.08
CA PRO A 45 -8.02 10.52 -0.48
C PRO A 45 -6.97 10.20 0.59
N ASP A 46 -7.05 10.82 1.78
CA ASP A 46 -6.13 10.56 2.88
C ASP A 46 -6.35 9.17 3.46
N LEU A 47 -7.61 8.79 3.69
CA LEU A 47 -7.95 7.43 4.11
C LEU A 47 -7.50 6.37 3.10
N ILE A 48 -7.71 6.60 1.80
CA ILE A 48 -7.24 5.67 0.76
C ILE A 48 -5.72 5.56 0.79
N ALA A 49 -5.01 6.69 0.84
CA ALA A 49 -3.56 6.70 0.84
C ALA A 49 -3.00 5.95 2.06
N LYS A 50 -3.58 6.15 3.25
CA LYS A 50 -3.20 5.41 4.48
C LYS A 50 -3.47 3.92 4.35
N THR A 51 -4.65 3.56 3.84
CA THR A 51 -5.06 2.16 3.67
C THR A 51 -4.14 1.43 2.70
N VAL A 52 -3.91 2.00 1.51
CA VAL A 52 -3.01 1.41 0.50
C VAL A 52 -1.59 1.31 1.05
N THR A 53 -1.06 2.37 1.67
CA THR A 53 0.28 2.36 2.26
C THR A 53 0.41 1.27 3.33
N GLY A 54 -0.59 1.12 4.21
CA GLY A 54 -0.60 0.09 5.25
C GLY A 54 -0.68 -1.32 4.68
N VAL A 55 -1.55 -1.56 3.70
CA VAL A 55 -1.66 -2.87 3.03
C VAL A 55 -0.34 -3.23 2.33
N MET A 56 0.27 -2.28 1.62
CA MET A 56 1.57 -2.50 0.96
C MET A 56 2.67 -2.76 1.98
N ALA A 57 2.69 -2.07 3.13
CA ALA A 57 3.66 -2.33 4.19
C ALA A 57 3.53 -3.75 4.75
N ILE A 58 2.29 -4.20 5.04
CA ILE A 58 2.03 -5.54 5.58
C ILE A 58 2.40 -6.62 4.56
N GLN A 59 1.97 -6.46 3.30
CA GLN A 59 2.28 -7.41 2.23
C GLN A 59 3.79 -7.48 1.98
N GLY A 60 4.44 -6.32 1.80
CA GLY A 60 5.87 -6.23 1.57
C GLY A 60 6.68 -6.84 2.71
N ALA A 61 6.29 -6.61 3.97
CA ALA A 61 6.93 -7.22 5.12
C ALA A 61 6.71 -8.75 5.17
N ALA A 62 5.52 -9.24 4.86
CA ALA A 62 5.24 -10.68 4.83
C ALA A 62 6.08 -11.41 3.77
N ASP A 63 6.14 -10.85 2.55
CA ASP A 63 6.89 -11.42 1.44
C ASP A 63 8.41 -11.34 1.66
N TYR A 64 8.91 -10.28 2.31
CA TYR A 64 10.32 -10.14 2.64
C TYR A 64 10.77 -11.05 3.80
N LEU A 65 10.01 -11.08 4.90
CA LEU A 65 10.41 -11.81 6.12
C LEU A 65 10.13 -13.31 6.03
N ALA A 66 9.15 -13.71 5.22
CA ALA A 66 8.72 -15.09 5.10
C ALA A 66 8.41 -15.47 3.64
N PRO A 67 9.37 -15.30 2.71
CA PRO A 67 9.13 -15.45 1.27
C PRO A 67 8.60 -16.83 0.87
N ASN A 68 8.94 -17.87 1.64
CA ASN A 68 8.48 -19.25 1.45
C ASN A 68 7.10 -19.54 2.04
N LYS A 69 6.70 -18.81 3.10
CA LYS A 69 5.47 -19.11 3.88
C LYS A 69 4.34 -18.14 3.59
N ALA A 70 4.65 -16.89 3.22
CA ALA A 70 3.64 -15.89 2.87
C ALA A 70 2.75 -16.35 1.70
N PRO A 71 3.28 -16.95 0.61
CA PRO A 71 2.43 -17.44 -0.48
C PRO A 71 1.47 -18.55 -0.06
N GLU A 72 1.92 -19.46 0.80
CA GLU A 72 1.09 -20.53 1.36
C GLU A 72 -0.02 -19.93 2.24
N ALA A 73 0.34 -19.08 3.21
CA ALA A 73 -0.62 -18.52 4.16
C ALA A 73 -1.65 -17.57 3.52
N LEU A 74 -1.24 -16.79 2.52
CA LEU A 74 -2.08 -15.75 1.91
C LEU A 74 -2.87 -16.26 0.70
N TYR A 75 -2.24 -17.12 -0.10
CA TYR A 75 -2.75 -17.54 -1.40
C TYR A 75 -2.96 -19.05 -1.53
N GLY A 76 -2.52 -19.86 -0.55
CA GLY A 76 -2.61 -21.32 -0.62
C GLY A 76 -1.64 -21.94 -1.63
N ILE A 77 -0.54 -21.24 -1.94
CA ILE A 77 0.48 -21.72 -2.87
C ILE A 77 1.52 -22.51 -2.08
N GLU A 78 1.44 -23.83 -2.15
CA GLU A 78 2.38 -24.75 -1.52
C GLU A 78 3.59 -25.01 -2.42
N GLY A 79 4.71 -25.45 -1.81
CA GLY A 79 5.86 -25.93 -2.56
C GLY A 79 6.67 -24.83 -3.26
N VAL A 80 6.69 -23.62 -2.71
CA VAL A 80 7.52 -22.50 -3.20
C VAL A 80 8.98 -22.93 -3.24
N GLY A 81 9.56 -22.94 -4.45
CA GLY A 81 10.96 -23.28 -4.68
C GLY A 81 11.90 -22.11 -4.37
N ALA A 82 13.21 -22.37 -4.43
CA ALA A 82 14.22 -21.38 -4.08
C ALA A 82 14.18 -20.12 -4.99
N THR A 83 13.86 -20.30 -6.28
CA THR A 83 13.76 -19.19 -7.24
C THR A 83 12.55 -18.31 -6.93
N GLU A 84 11.39 -18.93 -6.69
CA GLU A 84 10.15 -18.23 -6.36
C GLU A 84 10.28 -17.50 -5.02
N ALA A 85 10.93 -18.12 -4.04
CA ALA A 85 11.25 -17.50 -2.76
C ALA A 85 12.12 -16.26 -2.92
N PHE A 86 13.20 -16.36 -3.69
CA PHE A 86 14.08 -15.23 -3.98
C PHE A 86 13.33 -14.09 -4.67
N MET A 87 12.48 -14.42 -5.66
CA MET A 87 11.66 -13.42 -6.34
C MET A 87 10.66 -12.76 -5.38
N ASN A 88 10.06 -13.54 -4.48
CA ASN A 88 9.11 -13.01 -3.50
C ASN A 88 9.78 -12.12 -2.46
N GLU A 89 10.95 -12.53 -1.96
CA GLU A 89 11.76 -11.72 -1.03
C GLU A 89 12.13 -10.37 -1.65
N PHE A 90 12.63 -10.40 -2.89
CA PHE A 90 12.99 -9.19 -3.62
C PHE A 90 11.77 -8.29 -3.90
N ALA A 91 10.64 -8.86 -4.30
CA ALA A 91 9.39 -8.12 -4.50
C ALA A 91 8.88 -7.51 -3.19
N GLY A 92 8.96 -8.27 -2.08
CA GLY A 92 8.60 -7.84 -0.74
C GLY A 92 9.44 -6.65 -0.28
N ALA A 93 10.77 -6.75 -0.40
CA ALA A 93 11.71 -5.68 -0.05
C ALA A 93 11.44 -4.40 -0.84
N ASN A 94 11.19 -4.50 -2.15
CA ASN A 94 10.85 -3.34 -2.98
C ASN A 94 9.51 -2.71 -2.56
N THR A 95 8.50 -3.54 -2.31
CA THR A 95 7.17 -3.08 -1.88
C THR A 95 7.24 -2.37 -0.52
N LEU A 96 8.00 -2.93 0.42
CA LEU A 96 8.23 -2.35 1.74
C LEU A 96 8.98 -1.01 1.65
N ASN A 97 9.99 -0.92 0.77
CA ASN A 97 10.68 0.34 0.48
C ASN A 97 9.71 1.44 0.03
N TRP A 98 8.83 1.13 -0.92
CA TRP A 98 7.82 2.08 -1.39
C TRP A 98 6.87 2.51 -0.27
N ALA A 99 6.44 1.57 0.57
CA ALA A 99 5.55 1.86 1.68
C ALA A 99 6.21 2.78 2.73
N ILE A 100 7.47 2.55 3.08
CA ILE A 100 8.24 3.40 4.01
C ILE A 100 8.40 4.80 3.44
N MET A 101 8.77 4.92 2.15
CA MET A 101 8.90 6.21 1.48
C MET A 101 7.57 6.97 1.45
N ALA A 102 6.49 6.30 1.04
CA ALA A 102 5.15 6.87 0.98
C ALA A 102 4.68 7.32 2.36
N PHE A 103 4.86 6.50 3.40
CA PHE A 103 4.50 6.86 4.76
C PHE A 103 5.28 8.08 5.25
N GLY A 104 6.60 8.08 5.04
CA GLY A 104 7.48 9.17 5.45
C GLY A 104 7.10 10.51 4.84
N VAL A 105 6.81 10.54 3.53
CA VAL A 105 6.45 11.77 2.80
C VAL A 105 5.02 12.22 3.09
N LEU A 106 4.05 11.29 3.02
CA LEU A 106 2.63 11.63 3.07
C LEU A 106 2.13 11.88 4.50
N PHE A 107 2.66 11.15 5.48
CA PHE A 107 2.14 11.16 6.86
C PHE A 107 3.19 11.52 7.93
N GLY A 108 4.46 11.24 7.66
CA GLY A 108 5.57 11.47 8.61
C GLY A 108 6.22 12.85 8.54
N GLY A 109 5.84 13.70 7.59
CA GLY A 109 6.43 15.03 7.41
C GLY A 109 7.90 15.02 6.96
N LEU A 110 8.39 13.90 6.42
CA LEU A 110 9.76 13.80 5.92
C LEU A 110 9.89 14.46 4.55
N SER A 111 11.02 15.13 4.32
CA SER A 111 11.42 15.50 2.95
C SER A 111 11.61 14.24 2.09
N ALA A 112 11.31 14.33 0.80
CA ALA A 112 11.51 13.20 -0.15
C ALA A 112 12.92 12.58 -0.06
N LYS A 113 13.97 13.39 0.05
CA LYS A 113 15.36 12.91 0.16
C LYS A 113 15.59 12.05 1.42
N LYS A 114 15.01 12.46 2.56
CA LYS A 114 15.08 11.68 3.81
C LYS A 114 14.26 10.41 3.70
N ALA A 115 13.05 10.49 3.16
CA ALA A 115 12.18 9.33 2.99
C ALA A 115 12.82 8.25 2.10
N ILE A 116 13.47 8.64 0.99
CA ILE A 116 14.25 7.72 0.15
C ILE A 116 15.35 7.02 0.95
N GLY A 117 16.02 7.72 1.86
CA GLY A 117 17.04 7.12 2.72
C GLY A 117 16.50 6.20 3.82
N TYR A 118 15.19 6.27 4.14
CA TYR A 118 14.54 5.36 5.09
C TYR A 118 13.92 4.12 4.43
N GLY A 119 13.39 4.23 3.19
CA GLY A 119 13.51 3.11 2.25
C GLY A 119 15.01 2.86 1.99
N LEU A 120 15.50 1.96 1.16
CA LEU A 120 16.94 1.64 1.06
C LEU A 120 17.63 1.09 2.33
N LEU A 121 17.11 1.32 3.55
CA LEU A 121 17.53 0.56 4.72
C LEU A 121 16.93 -0.85 4.62
N PRO A 122 17.76 -1.91 4.60
CA PRO A 122 17.32 -3.30 4.46
C PRO A 122 16.54 -3.81 5.69
#